data_AF-A0A1V5HMF1-F1
#
_entry.id   AF-A0A1V5HMF1-F1
#
_cell.length_a   1.000
_cell.length_b   1.000
_cell.length_c   1.000
_cell.angle_alpha   90.00
_cell.angle_beta   90.00
_cell.angle_gamma   90.00
#
_symmetry.space_group_name_H-M   'P 1'
#
loop_
_entity.id
_entity.type
_entity.pdbx_description
1 polymer ?
#
loop_
_entity_poly.entity_id
_entity_poly.type
_entity_poly.pdbx_seq_one_letter_code
_entity_poly.pdbx_strand_id
1 'polypeptide(L)' 'MPKMKTHSGTKKRFKISGTGLVMYSKPGTSHLAPGKTQKRIRHLRKESSVSKADLGRIRQQIANIK' A
#
# COMPACT_ATOMS: atom_id res chain seq x y z
N MET A 1 24.53 -13.32 -14.69
CA MET A 1 23.09 -13.09 -14.95
C MET A 1 22.54 -12.12 -13.91
N PRO A 2 22.00 -10.94 -14.27
CA PRO A 2 21.50 -9.98 -13.29
C PRO A 2 20.19 -10.48 -12.65
N LYS A 3 20.16 -10.57 -11.32
CA LYS A 3 18.95 -10.91 -10.56
C LYS A 3 18.05 -9.68 -10.44
N MET A 4 16.77 -9.82 -10.75
CA MET A 4 15.79 -8.75 -10.55
C MET A 4 15.74 -8.37 -9.06
N LYS A 5 16.06 -7.12 -8.72
CA LYS A 5 15.97 -6.61 -7.35
C LYS A 5 14.59 -5.98 -7.12
N THR A 6 14.09 -6.10 -5.89
CA THR A 6 12.86 -5.41 -5.51
C THR A 6 13.13 -3.91 -5.34
N HIS A 7 12.16 -3.10 -5.74
CA HIS A 7 12.26 -1.66 -5.54
C HIS A 7 12.10 -1.34 -4.05
N SER A 8 13.15 -0.78 -3.44
CA SER A 8 13.22 -0.55 -1.99
C SER A 8 12.15 0.42 -1.49
N GLY A 9 11.78 1.42 -2.29
CA GLY A 9 10.71 2.36 -1.95
C GLY A 9 9.34 1.69 -1.91
N THR A 10 9.05 0.82 -2.88
CA THR A 10 7.75 0.13 -2.99
C THR A 10 7.61 -0.93 -1.89
N LYS A 11 8.69 -1.67 -1.61
CA LYS A 11 8.77 -2.64 -0.51
C LYS A 11 8.43 -2.04 0.86
N LYS A 12 8.77 -0.77 1.11
CA LYS A 12 8.49 -0.09 2.39
C LYS A 12 7.02 0.36 2.52
N ARG A 13 6.28 0.45 1.42
CA ARG A 13 4.93 1.05 1.37
C ARG A 13 3.81 0.02 1.26
N PHE A 14 4.08 -1.10 0.59
CA PHE A 14 3.11 -2.14 0.31
C PHE A 14 3.47 -3.45 1.00
N LYS A 15 2.46 -4.16 1.49
CA LYS A 15 2.61 -5.51 2.04
C LYS A 15 1.66 -6.48 1.34
N ILE A 16 2.01 -7.76 1.35
CA ILE A 16 1.17 -8.82 0.80
C ILE A 16 0.42 -9.48 1.96
N SER A 17 -0.90 -9.61 1.85
CA SER A 17 -1.71 -10.34 2.83
C SER A 17 -1.49 -11.86 2.67
N GLY A 18 -1.86 -12.66 3.67
CA GLY A 18 -1.80 -14.13 3.55
C GLY A 18 -2.61 -14.70 2.37
N THR A 19 -3.58 -13.94 1.87
CA THR A 19 -4.39 -14.26 0.69
C THR A 19 -3.82 -13.73 -0.64
N GLY A 20 -2.66 -13.06 -0.63
CA GLY A 20 -2.01 -12.53 -1.84
C GLY A 20 -2.50 -11.15 -2.30
N LEU A 21 -3.26 -10.44 -1.47
CA LEU A 21 -3.70 -9.07 -1.77
C LEU A 21 -2.61 -8.08 -1.42
N VAL A 22 -2.41 -7.08 -2.30
CA VAL A 22 -1.48 -5.98 -2.03
C VAL A 22 -2.20 -4.93 -1.19
N MET A 23 -1.73 -4.76 0.05
CA MET A 23 -2.30 -3.87 1.05
C MET A 23 -1.43 -2.62 1.23
N TYR A 24 -2.08 -1.49 1.50
CA TYR A 24 -1.43 -0.20 1.78
C TYR A 24 -2.16 0.58 2.87
N SER A 25 -1.42 1.46 3.56
CA SER A 25 -2.00 2.42 4.51
C SER A 25 -2.54 3.64 3.77
N LYS A 26 -3.76 4.07 4.11
CA LYS A 26 -4.43 5.18 3.42
C LYS A 26 -3.73 6.51 3.71
N PRO A 27 -3.58 7.40 2.71
CA PRO A 27 -2.99 8.71 2.92
C PRO A 27 -3.93 9.64 3.69
N GLY A 28 -3.37 10.71 4.27
CA GLY A 28 -4.16 11.79 4.87
C GLY A 28 -4.51 11.59 6.35
N THR A 29 -3.75 10.77 7.09
CA THR A 29 -3.90 10.61 8.55
C THR A 29 -2.98 11.51 9.36
N SER A 30 -1.79 11.86 8.84
CA SER A 30 -0.72 12.50 9.63
C SER A 30 -0.91 13.98 9.96
N HIS A 31 -1.47 14.78 9.04
CA HIS A 31 -1.61 16.24 9.21
C HIS A 31 -3.06 16.70 8.99
N LEU A 32 -3.47 17.78 9.65
CA LEU A 32 -4.83 18.35 9.61
C LEU A 32 -5.91 17.32 9.99
N ALA A 33 -5.69 16.53 11.04
CA ALA A 33 -6.74 15.68 11.59
C ALA A 33 -7.91 16.48 12.19
N PRO A 34 -7.70 17.62 12.89
CA PRO A 34 -8.80 18.39 13.50
C PRO A 34 -9.84 18.91 12.48
N GLY A 35 -9.43 19.22 11.24
CA GLY A 35 -10.33 19.68 10.19
C GLY A 35 -11.09 18.59 9.44
N LYS A 36 -10.98 17.32 9.87
CA LYS A 36 -11.65 16.19 9.21
C LYS A 36 -12.82 15.70 10.06
N THR A 37 -13.90 15.33 9.39
CA THR A 37 -15.03 14.68 10.08
C THR A 37 -14.58 13.38 10.74
N GLN A 38 -15.16 13.05 11.90
CA GLN A 38 -14.85 11.82 12.63
C GLN A 38 -15.06 10.57 11.75
N LYS A 39 -16.08 10.59 10.88
CA LYS A 39 -16.34 9.54 9.88
C LYS A 39 -15.16 9.35 8.93
N ARG A 40 -14.58 10.44 8.40
CA ARG A 40 -13.42 10.40 7.52
C ARG A 40 -12.19 9.82 8.24
N ILE A 41 -11.92 10.27 9.47
CA ILE A 41 -10.80 9.77 10.27
C ILE A 41 -10.92 8.25 10.50
N ARG A 42 -12.12 7.77 10.85
CA ARG A 42 -12.40 6.34 11.04
C ARG A 42 -12.17 5.52 9.76
N HIS A 43 -12.55 6.04 8.60
CA HIS A 43 -12.33 5.38 7.31
C HIS A 43 -10.84 5.33 6.89
N LEU A 44 -10.05 6.33 7.27
CA LEU A 44 -8.62 6.42 6.95
C LEU A 44 -7.73 5.59 7.87
N ARG A 45 -8.21 5.20 9.06
CA ARG A 45 -7.45 4.39 10.04
C ARG A 45 -7.11 2.98 9.55
N LYS A 46 -7.98 2.37 8.74
CA LYS A 46 -7.81 0.99 8.27
C LYS A 46 -7.09 0.96 6.92
N GLU A 47 -6.23 -0.04 6.76
CA GLU A 47 -5.57 -0.34 5.49
C GLU A 47 -6.58 -0.73 4.41
N SER A 48 -6.17 -0.60 3.15
CA SER A 48 -6.96 -0.95 1.98
C SER A 48 -6.15 -1.77 1.00
N SER A 49 -6.84 -2.56 0.18
CA SER A 49 -6.26 -3.16 -1.00
C SER A 49 -6.04 -2.11 -2.10
N VAL A 50 -4.99 -2.32 -2.89
CA VAL A 50 -4.67 -1.52 -4.07
C VAL A 50 -5.73 -1.71 -5.17
N SER A 51 -5.96 -0.66 -5.96
CA SER A 51 -6.86 -0.70 -7.11
C SER A 51 -6.39 -1.74 -8.16
N LYS A 52 -7.31 -2.25 -8.98
CA LYS A 52 -6.94 -3.18 -10.06
C LYS A 52 -6.00 -2.55 -11.10
N ALA A 53 -6.14 -1.24 -11.34
CA ALA A 53 -5.36 -0.53 -12.35
C ALA A 53 -3.86 -0.46 -12.03
N ASP A 54 -3.49 -0.22 -10.77
CA ASP A 54 -2.08 -0.08 -10.38
C ASP A 54 -1.40 -1.41 -10.03
N LEU A 55 -2.19 -2.48 -9.95
CA LEU A 55 -1.78 -3.77 -9.42
C LEU A 55 -0.66 -4.42 -10.23
N GLY A 56 -0.73 -4.35 -11.57
CA GLY A 56 0.30 -4.89 -12.46
C GLY A 56 1.67 -4.26 -12.24
N ARG A 57 1.71 -2.92 -12.18
CA ARG A 57 2.94 -2.14 -11.94
C ARG A 57 3.56 -2.48 -10.58
N ILE A 58 2.74 -2.52 -9.53
CA ILE A 58 3.23 -2.74 -8.16
C ILE A 58 3.76 -4.16 -8.01
N ARG A 59 3.07 -5.18 -8.52
CA ARG A 59 3.52 -6.58 -8.46
C ARG A 59 4.88 -6.78 -9.12
N GLN A 60 5.16 -6.13 -10.24
CA GLN A 60 6.47 -6.22 -10.89
C GLN A 60 7.59 -5.70 -9.98
N GLN A 61 7.34 -4.63 -9.22
CA GLN A 61 8.34 -3.99 -8.34
C GLN A 61 8.61 -4.78 -7.05
N ILE A 62 7.64 -5.58 -6.59
CA ILE A 62 7.72 -6.40 -5.37
C ILE A 62 7.74 -7.90 -5.64
N ALA A 63 8.01 -8.32 -6.87
CA ALA A 63 7.86 -9.70 -7.34
C ALA A 63 8.59 -10.78 -6.51
N ASN A 64 9.64 -10.40 -5.76
CA ASN A 64 10.40 -11.32 -4.90
C ASN A 64 10.00 -11.27 -3.42
N ILE A 65 8.89 -10.61 -3.09
CA ILE A 65 8.30 -10.60 -1.75
C ILE A 65 7.17 -11.63 -1.76
N LYS A 66 7.24 -12.59 -0.85
CA LYS A 66 6.22 -13.63 -0.66
C LYS A 66 5.27 -13.18 0.45
#